data_AF-A0A9E3YJL5-F1
#
_entry.id   AF-A0A9E3YJL5-F1
#
_cell.length_a   1.000
_cell.length_b   1.000
_cell.length_c   1.000
_cell.angle_alpha   90.00
_cell.angle_beta   90.00
_cell.angle_gamma   90.00
#
_symmetry.space_group_name_H-M   'P 1'
#
loop_
_entity.id
_entity.type
_entity.pdbx_description
1 polymer ?
#
loop_
_entity_poly.entity_id
_entity_poly.type
_entity_poly.pdbx_seq_one_letter_code
_entity_poly.pdbx_strand_id
1 'polypeptide(L)'
;MLKDQDRIFTNIYGMHDRSLKGAMARGHWDGTKDIIAKGRDWIVNEMKQSGLRGRGGAGFPTGLKWSFMPKESDGRPAYLVVNAD
;
A
#
# COMPACT_ATOMS: atom_id res chain seq x y z
N MET A 1 -17.33 -15.07 -7.78
CA MET A 1 -15.94 -15.41 -8.14
C MET A 1 -15.22 -14.12 -8.50
N LEU A 2 -13.97 -13.91 -8.08
CA LEU A 2 -13.19 -12.71 -8.41
C LEU A 2 -12.88 -12.68 -9.91
N LYS A 3 -13.13 -11.56 -10.60
CA LYS A 3 -12.79 -11.43 -12.04
C LYS A 3 -11.32 -11.10 -12.20
N ASP A 4 -10.75 -11.43 -13.35
CA ASP A 4 -9.32 -11.21 -13.60
C ASP A 4 -8.92 -9.73 -13.55
N GLN A 5 -9.78 -8.84 -14.04
CA GLN A 5 -9.62 -7.39 -13.94
C GLN A 5 -9.62 -6.86 -12.49
N ASP A 6 -10.18 -7.61 -11.54
CA ASP A 6 -10.26 -7.22 -10.12
C ASP A 6 -9.02 -7.71 -9.32
N ARG A 7 -8.12 -8.47 -9.96
CA ARG A 7 -6.89 -8.97 -9.31
C ARG A 7 -5.87 -7.83 -9.19
N ILE A 8 -5.48 -7.50 -7.96
CA ILE A 8 -4.46 -6.48 -7.68
C ILE A 8 -3.04 -6.94 -8.12
N PHE A 9 -2.73 -8.24 -7.98
CA PHE A 9 -1.42 -8.80 -8.33
C PHE A 9 -1.42 -9.41 -9.74
N THR A 10 -1.32 -8.56 -10.75
CA THR A 10 -1.54 -8.91 -12.17
C THR A 10 -0.39 -9.67 -12.85
N ASN A 11 0.83 -9.67 -12.29
CA ASN A 11 1.99 -10.40 -12.82
C ASN A 11 2.58 -11.39 -11.81
N ILE A 12 1.72 -12.01 -10.99
CA ILE A 12 2.16 -12.91 -9.92
C ILE A 12 2.93 -14.14 -10.42
N TYR A 13 2.66 -14.58 -11.65
CA TYR A 13 3.32 -15.72 -12.29
C TYR A 13 4.54 -15.34 -13.14
N GLY A 14 4.88 -14.05 -13.24
CA GLY A 14 6.04 -13.58 -14.01
C GLY A 14 5.92 -13.74 -15.53
N MET A 15 4.69 -13.88 -16.06
CA MET A 15 4.43 -14.03 -17.50
C MET A 15 4.56 -12.72 -18.29
N HIS A 16 4.66 -11.58 -17.59
CA HIS A 16 4.85 -10.26 -18.19
C HIS A 16 6.16 -9.61 -17.72
N ASP A 17 6.57 -8.55 -18.43
CA ASP A 17 7.81 -7.81 -18.13
C ASP A 17 7.88 -7.34 -16.66
N ARG A 18 8.98 -7.68 -15.99
CA ARG A 18 9.26 -7.35 -14.58
C ARG A 18 10.00 -6.02 -14.40
N SER A 19 10.45 -5.41 -15.50
CA SER A 19 11.11 -4.11 -15.48
C SER A 19 10.16 -2.99 -15.02
N LEU A 20 10.72 -1.82 -14.74
CA LEU A 20 9.93 -0.62 -14.45
C LEU A 20 8.95 -0.30 -15.58
N LYS A 21 9.37 -0.46 -16.84
CA LYS A 21 8.51 -0.23 -18.02
C LYS A 21 7.31 -1.19 -18.00
N GLY A 22 7.55 -2.46 -17.76
CA GLY A 22 6.48 -3.47 -17.63
C GLY A 22 5.55 -3.19 -16.45
N ALA A 23 6.08 -2.72 -15.32
CA ALA A 23 5.27 -2.34 -14.16
C ALA A 23 4.38 -1.12 -14.46
N MET A 24 4.92 -0.08 -15.09
CA MET A 24 4.16 1.11 -15.50
C MET A 24 3.05 0.75 -16.50
N ALA A 25 3.31 -0.16 -17.43
CA ALA A 25 2.29 -0.65 -18.37
C ALA A 25 1.10 -1.37 -17.69
N ARG A 26 1.26 -1.83 -16.45
CA ARG A 26 0.20 -2.43 -15.62
C ARG A 26 -0.42 -1.46 -14.61
N GLY A 27 -0.12 -0.17 -14.72
CA GLY A 27 -0.64 0.87 -13.82
C GLY A 27 0.11 1.04 -12.49
N HIS A 28 1.25 0.38 -12.30
CA HIS A 28 2.11 0.69 -11.15
C HIS A 28 2.75 2.07 -11.32
N TRP A 29 2.99 2.77 -10.21
CA TRP A 29 3.48 4.16 -10.16
C TRP A 29 2.53 5.24 -10.69
N ASP A 30 1.38 4.85 -11.26
CA ASP A 30 0.37 5.78 -11.74
C ASP A 30 -0.22 6.63 -10.59
N GLY A 31 -0.37 7.93 -10.81
CA GLY A 31 -0.94 8.88 -9.85
C GLY A 31 -0.23 9.00 -8.49
N THR A 32 0.94 8.36 -8.29
CA THR A 32 1.57 8.27 -6.95
C THR A 32 1.98 9.63 -6.39
N LYS A 33 2.40 10.57 -7.25
CA LYS A 33 2.69 11.95 -6.86
C LYS A 33 1.46 12.62 -6.23
N ASP A 34 0.29 12.47 -6.85
CA ASP A 34 -0.94 13.08 -6.38
C ASP A 34 -1.44 12.41 -5.10
N ILE A 35 -1.28 11.08 -4.99
CA ILE A 35 -1.59 10.36 -3.74
C ILE A 35 -0.73 10.88 -2.59
N ILE A 36 0.57 11.09 -2.81
CA ILE A 36 1.46 11.66 -1.79
C ILE A 36 1.04 13.09 -1.44
N ALA A 37 0.67 13.90 -2.43
CA ALA A 37 0.25 15.28 -2.24
C ALA A 37 -1.04 15.43 -1.42
N LYS A 38 -1.93 14.43 -1.43
CA LYS A 38 -3.12 14.40 -0.55
C LYS A 38 -2.79 14.29 0.94
N GLY A 39 -1.55 13.90 1.28
CA GLY A 39 -1.04 13.92 2.63
C GLY A 39 -1.43 12.70 3.48
N ARG A 40 -0.72 12.58 4.60
CA ARG A 40 -0.81 11.43 5.53
C ARG A 40 -2.23 11.13 5.99
N ASP A 41 -2.94 12.15 6.48
CA ASP A 41 -4.24 11.95 7.13
C ASP A 41 -5.28 11.43 6.13
N TRP A 42 -5.24 11.90 4.87
CA TRP A 42 -6.07 11.38 3.80
C TRP A 42 -5.76 9.89 3.53
N ILE A 43 -4.48 9.54 3.34
CA ILE A 43 -4.05 8.16 3.06
C ILE A 43 -4.47 7.20 4.19
N VAL A 44 -4.26 7.58 5.45
CA VAL A 44 -4.64 6.75 6.61
C VAL A 44 -6.17 6.56 6.66
N ASN A 45 -6.94 7.60 6.33
CA ASN A 45 -8.39 7.52 6.31
C ASN A 45 -8.91 6.59 5.21
N GLU A 46 -8.38 6.69 3.98
CA GLU A 46 -8.73 5.77 2.89
C GLU A 46 -8.47 4.31 3.26
N MET A 47 -7.36 4.04 3.95
CA MET A 47 -6.99 2.69 4.39
C MET A 47 -7.83 2.16 5.56
N LYS A 48 -8.42 3.05 6.36
CA LYS A 48 -9.43 2.67 7.35
C LYS A 48 -10.75 2.34 6.65
N GLN A 49 -11.18 3.18 5.70
CA GLN A 49 -12.41 3.01 4.94
C GLN A 49 -12.40 1.76 4.05
N SER A 50 -11.25 1.40 3.49
CA SER A 50 -11.10 0.21 2.66
C SER A 50 -11.32 -1.11 3.43
N GLY A 51 -11.35 -1.06 4.77
CA GLY A 51 -11.49 -2.25 5.61
C GLY A 51 -10.30 -3.21 5.54
N LEU A 52 -9.14 -2.77 5.04
CA LEU A 52 -7.98 -3.66 4.91
C LEU A 52 -7.53 -4.17 6.27
N ARG A 53 -7.36 -5.49 6.36
CA ARG A 53 -6.81 -6.19 7.52
C ARG A 53 -5.41 -6.74 7.20
N GLY A 54 -4.56 -6.85 8.22
CA GLY A 54 -3.20 -7.35 8.10
C GLY A 54 -3.14 -8.72 7.42
N ARG A 55 -2.19 -8.88 6.49
CA ARG A 55 -2.03 -10.08 5.66
C ARG A 55 -1.00 -11.09 6.20
N GLY A 56 -0.36 -10.79 7.34
CA GLY A 56 0.60 -11.67 8.02
C GLY A 56 0.00 -12.57 9.10
N GLY A 57 -1.26 -13.02 8.96
CA GLY A 57 -1.92 -13.91 9.92
C GLY A 57 -2.65 -13.25 11.08
N ALA A 58 -2.09 -12.20 11.70
CA ALA A 58 -2.71 -11.52 12.85
C ALA A 58 -4.03 -10.77 12.53
N GLY A 59 -4.27 -10.44 11.27
CA GLY A 59 -5.53 -9.85 10.83
C GLY A 59 -5.88 -8.48 11.44
N PHE A 60 -4.92 -7.75 12.03
CA PHE A 60 -5.18 -6.45 12.65
C PHE A 60 -5.58 -5.38 11.60
N PRO A 61 -6.54 -4.48 11.86
CA PRO A 61 -6.94 -3.45 10.89
C PRO A 61 -5.78 -2.53 10.48
N THR A 62 -5.43 -2.52 9.19
CA THR A 62 -4.20 -1.89 8.69
C THR A 62 -4.22 -0.38 8.86
N GLY A 63 -5.29 0.31 8.45
CA GLY A 63 -5.41 1.76 8.61
C GLY A 63 -5.42 2.22 10.07
N LEU A 64 -5.97 1.41 11.00
CA LEU A 64 -5.88 1.69 12.43
C LEU A 64 -4.44 1.57 12.94
N LYS A 65 -3.73 0.51 12.56
CA LYS A 65 -2.32 0.32 12.92
C LYS A 65 -1.46 1.50 12.48
N TRP A 66 -1.66 1.98 11.24
CA TRP A 66 -0.90 3.10 10.70
C TRP A 66 -1.17 4.41 11.45
N SER A 67 -2.37 4.58 12.02
CA SER A 67 -2.71 5.78 12.80
C SER A 67 -2.02 5.88 14.16
N PHE A 68 -1.38 4.81 14.65
CA PHE A 68 -0.64 4.84 15.91
C PHE A 68 0.73 5.52 15.82
N MET A 69 1.27 5.70 14.60
CA MET A 69 2.52 6.44 14.45
C MET A 69 2.35 7.87 14.97
N PRO A 70 3.30 8.44 15.73
CA PRO A 70 3.22 9.83 16.17
C PRO A 70 3.01 10.79 14.99
N LYS A 71 2.13 11.79 15.15
CA LYS A 71 1.95 12.86 14.15
C LYS A 71 3.12 13.82 14.17
N GLU A 72 3.44 14.32 15.36
CA GLU A 72 4.59 15.16 15.61
C GLU A 72 5.85 14.30 15.76
N SER A 73 6.93 14.75 15.15
CA SER A 73 8.25 14.17 15.38
C SER A 73 8.81 14.71 16.69
N ASP A 74 9.34 13.83 17.52
CA ASP A 74 10.11 14.18 18.72
C ASP A 74 11.62 14.33 18.41
N GLY A 75 11.95 14.59 17.14
CA GLY A 75 13.32 14.62 16.63
C GLY A 75 13.83 13.26 16.16
N ARG A 76 13.12 12.16 16.45
CA ARG A 76 13.48 10.84 15.93
C ARG A 76 12.88 10.60 14.54
N PRO A 77 13.64 9.99 13.61
CA PRO A 77 13.09 9.56 12.33
C PRO A 77 12.06 8.44 12.53
N ALA A 78 10.94 8.55 11.81
CA ALA A 78 9.98 7.47 11.71
C ALA A 78 10.43 6.47 10.63
N TYR A 79 10.32 5.17 10.92
CA TYR A 79 10.69 4.10 10.00
C TYR A 79 9.49 3.23 9.63
N LEU A 80 9.54 2.66 8.43
CA LEU A 80 8.61 1.65 7.95
C LEU A 80 9.39 0.35 7.70
N VAL A 81 9.12 -0.69 8.48
CA VAL A 81 9.66 -2.03 8.26
C VAL A 81 8.61 -2.86 7.54
N VAL A 82 8.94 -3.35 6.34
CA VAL A 82 8.12 -4.30 5.58
C VAL A 82 8.62 -5.70 5.91
N ASN A 83 7.73 -6.56 6.41
CA ASN A 83 8.08 -7.95 6.67
C ASN A 83 8.07 -8.75 5.36
N ALA A 84 9.21 -9.36 5.05
CA ALA A 84 9.46 -10.18 3.87
C ALA A 84 10.38 -11.38 4.20
N ASP A 85 10.37 -11.83 5.46
CA ASP A 85 10.93 -13.12 5.89
C ASP A 85 10.10 -14.27 5.30
#